data_AF-A0A9X2JE69-F1
#
_entry.id   AF-A0A9X2JE69-F1
#
_cell.length_a   1.000
_cell.length_b   1.000
_cell.length_c   1.000
_cell.angle_alpha   90.00
_cell.angle_beta   90.00
_cell.angle_gamma   90.00
#
_symmetry.space_group_name_H-M   'P 1'
#
loop_
_entity.id
_entity.type
_entity.pdbx_description
1 polymer ?
#
loop_
_entity_poly.entity_id
_entity_poly.type
_entity_poly.pdbx_seq_one_letter_code
_entity_poly.pdbx_strand_id
1 'polypeptide(L)' 'KLSVFADKSMKSVLHLAAMSAIRINNDLRVYYKRKVAEGKAKMSVLNAVRNKIIHRIYALIKNQTIYKNDLVLS' A
#
# COMPACT_ATOMS: atom_id res chain seq x y z
N LYS A 1 -11.48 -8.84 15.54
CA LYS A 1 -10.80 -10.11 15.89
C LYS A 1 -9.80 -10.43 14.78
N LEU A 2 -8.52 -10.62 15.10
CA LEU A 2 -7.50 -10.98 14.09
C LEU A 2 -7.53 -12.50 13.88
N SER A 3 -7.44 -12.97 12.63
CA SER A 3 -7.38 -14.40 12.33
C SER A 3 -6.13 -15.03 12.94
N VAL A 4 -6.26 -16.23 13.52
CA VAL A 4 -5.15 -17.01 14.06
C VAL A 4 -4.18 -17.45 12.95
N PHE A 5 -4.67 -17.61 11.73
CA PHE A 5 -3.90 -18.00 10.55
C PHE A 5 -3.11 -16.85 9.91
N ALA A 6 -3.21 -15.63 10.44
CA ALA A 6 -2.51 -14.48 9.86
C ALA A 6 -1.07 -14.40 10.36
N ASP A 7 -0.10 -14.33 9.45
CA ASP A 7 1.26 -13.94 9.79
C ASP A 7 1.27 -12.50 10.32
N LYS A 8 1.49 -12.39 11.63
CA LYS A 8 1.45 -11.12 12.36
C LYS A 8 2.64 -10.23 11.99
N SER A 9 3.80 -10.82 11.70
CA SER A 9 5.01 -10.07 11.36
C SER A 9 4.82 -9.39 10.00
N MET A 10 4.42 -10.16 9.00
CA MET A 10 4.19 -9.69 7.63
C MET A 10 3.08 -8.63 7.60
N LYS A 11 1.99 -8.87 8.35
CA LYS A 11 0.90 -7.90 8.46
C LYS A 11 1.35 -6.56 9.05
N SER A 12 2.25 -6.59 10.04
CA SER A 12 2.77 -5.39 10.69
C SER A 12 3.68 -4.60 9.74
N VAL A 13 4.59 -5.29 9.04
CA VAL A 13 5.47 -4.66 8.04
C VAL A 13 4.67 -4.00 6.93
N LEU A 14 3.69 -4.71 6.35
CA LEU A 14 2.83 -4.15 5.30
C LEU A 14 2.00 -2.96 5.79
N HIS A 15 1.56 -2.99 7.06
CA HIS A 15 0.85 -1.87 7.66
C HIS A 15 1.73 -0.63 7.79
N LEU A 16 2.95 -0.79 8.30
CA LEU A 16 3.93 0.30 8.39
C LEU A 16 4.31 0.84 7.01
N ALA A 17 4.52 -0.04 6.02
CA ALA A 17 4.79 0.35 4.64
C ALA A 17 3.65 1.17 4.05
N ALA A 18 2.40 0.74 4.23
CA ALA A 18 1.24 1.50 3.76
C ALA A 18 1.10 2.86 4.47
N MET A 19 1.35 2.91 5.79
CA MET A 19 1.33 4.15 6.57
C MET A 19 2.41 5.14 6.12
N SER A 20 3.61 4.65 5.78
CA SER A 20 4.68 5.47 5.21
C SER A 20 4.32 5.95 3.80
N ALA A 21 3.83 5.06 2.94
CA ALA A 21 3.48 5.36 1.55
C ALA A 21 2.45 6.49 1.43
N ILE A 22 1.45 6.56 2.31
CA ILE A 22 0.43 7.62 2.24
C ILE A 22 0.93 9.00 2.73
N ARG A 23 2.11 9.08 3.35
CA ARG A 23 2.71 10.33 3.82
C ARG A 23 3.53 11.02 2.73
N ILE A 24 4.18 10.25 1.86
CA ILE A 24 5.05 10.73 0.78
C ILE A 24 4.21 11.09 -0.46
N ASN A 25 4.65 12.06 -1.26
CA ASN A 25 4.01 12.40 -2.54
C ASN A 25 4.22 11.27 -3.57
N ASN A 26 3.23 10.39 -3.68
CA ASN A 26 3.20 9.31 -4.66
C ASN A 26 1.75 8.97 -5.05
N ASP A 27 1.61 8.05 -5.99
CA ASP A 27 0.33 7.58 -6.50
C ASP A 27 -0.55 6.89 -5.43
N LEU A 28 0.03 6.22 -4.43
CA LEU A 28 -0.68 5.61 -3.31
C LEU A 28 -1.30 6.66 -2.38
N ARG A 29 -0.62 7.78 -2.14
CA ARG A 29 -1.15 8.92 -1.38
C ARG A 29 -2.31 9.59 -2.11
N VAL A 30 -2.17 9.80 -3.42
CA VAL A 30 -3.26 10.35 -4.26
C VAL A 30 -4.48 9.42 -4.20
N TYR A 31 -4.26 8.11 -4.35
CA TYR A 31 -5.32 7.11 -4.19
C TYR A 31 -5.98 7.15 -2.80
N TYR A 32 -5.17 7.20 -1.73
CA TYR A 32 -5.68 7.26 -0.36
C TYR A 32 -6.56 8.49 -0.14
N LYS A 33 -6.06 9.69 -0.49
CA LYS A 33 -6.80 10.94 -0.33
C LYS A 33 -8.11 10.93 -1.10
N ARG A 34 -8.09 10.48 -2.36
CA ARG A 34 -9.31 10.38 -3.18
C ARG A 34 -10.34 9.44 -2.55
N LYS A 35 -9.94 8.26 -2.09
CA LYS A 35 -10.86 7.30 -1.47
C LYS A 35 -11.40 7.76 -0.12
N VAL A 36 -10.61 8.51 0.65
CA VAL A 36 -11.09 9.15 1.89
C VAL A 36 -12.09 10.27 1.57
N ALA A 37 -11.84 11.07 0.52
CA ALA A 37 -12.76 12.11 0.07
C ALA A 37 -14.09 11.54 -0.47
N GLU A 38 -14.08 10.33 -1.04
CA GLU A 38 -15.28 9.57 -1.40
C GLU A 38 -16.07 9.05 -0.16
N GLY A 39 -15.68 9.40 1.07
CA GLY A 39 -16.36 9.01 2.31
C GLY A 39 -15.99 7.63 2.84
N LYS A 40 -14.99 6.95 2.26
CA LYS A 40 -14.61 5.60 2.72
C LYS A 40 -13.85 5.66 4.05
N ALA A 41 -14.12 4.68 4.92
CA ALA A 41 -13.42 4.53 6.19
C ALA A 41 -11.89 4.43 6.00
N LYS A 42 -11.15 5.29 6.71
CA LYS A 42 -9.68 5.42 6.60
C LYS A 42 -8.95 4.07 6.70
N MET A 43 -9.37 3.19 7.62
CA MET A 43 -8.77 1.86 7.79
C MET A 43 -9.04 0.91 6.62
N SER A 44 -10.21 1.01 5.98
CA SER A 44 -10.54 0.24 4.77
C SER A 44 -9.69 0.70 3.59
N VAL A 45 -9.54 2.02 3.42
CA VAL A 45 -8.67 2.59 2.39
C VAL A 45 -7.21 2.20 2.62
N LEU A 46 -6.73 2.21 3.86
CA LEU A 46 -5.38 1.77 4.20
C LEU A 46 -5.17 0.26 3.93
N ASN A 47 -6.20 -0.56 4.12
CA ASN A 47 -6.18 -1.98 3.70
C ASN A 47 -6.07 -2.10 2.18
N ALA A 48 -6.79 -1.28 1.42
CA ALA A 48 -6.66 -1.25 -0.03
C ALA A 48 -5.26 -0.82 -0.50
N VAL A 49 -4.62 0.14 0.19
CA VAL A 49 -3.22 0.53 -0.07
C VAL A 49 -2.27 -0.65 0.17
N ARG A 50 -2.43 -1.40 1.28
CA ARG A 50 -1.65 -2.64 1.52
C ARG A 50 -1.78 -3.63 0.36
N ASN A 51 -2.99 -3.89 -0.11
CA ASN A 51 -3.22 -4.79 -1.23
C ASN A 51 -2.57 -4.28 -2.52
N LYS A 52 -2.61 -2.96 -2.78
CA LYS A 52 -1.92 -2.36 -3.94
C LYS A 52 -0.41 -2.57 -3.90
N ILE A 53 0.22 -2.45 -2.73
CA ILE A 53 1.66 -2.72 -2.57
C ILE A 53 1.96 -4.18 -2.93
N ILE A 54 1.18 -5.12 -2.39
CA ILE A 54 1.34 -6.57 -2.68
C ILE A 54 1.19 -6.85 -4.18
N HIS A 55 0.17 -6.28 -4.83
CA HIS A 55 -0.03 -6.47 -6.27
C HIS A 55 1.12 -5.90 -7.09
N ARG A 56 1.72 -4.77 -6.69
CA ARG A 56 2.91 -4.23 -7.37
C ARG A 56 4.09 -5.17 -7.24
N ILE A 57 4.39 -5.63 -6.03
CA ILE A 57 5.48 -6.58 -5.77
C ILE A 57 5.29 -7.84 -6.60
N TYR A 58 4.08 -8.40 -6.58
CA TYR A 58 3.75 -9.60 -7.35
C TYR A 58 3.90 -9.39 -8.86
N ALA A 59 3.44 -8.25 -9.40
CA ALA A 59 3.58 -7.94 -10.82
C ALA A 59 5.04 -7.85 -11.26
N LEU A 60 5.91 -7.24 -10.43
CA LEU A 60 7.35 -7.16 -10.71
C LEU A 60 8.01 -8.54 -10.75
N ILE A 61 7.72 -9.38 -9.74
CA ILE A 61 8.24 -10.76 -9.66
C ILE A 61 7.74 -11.58 -10.84
N LYS A 62 6.44 -11.49 -11.15
CA LYS A 62 5.83 -12.23 -12.27
C LYS A 62 6.44 -11.86 -13.61
N ASN A 63 6.68 -10.57 -13.83
CA ASN A 63 7.20 -10.07 -15.10
C ASN A 63 8.73 -10.05 -15.18
N GLN A 64 9.44 -10.42 -14.11
CA GLN A 64 10.90 -10.33 -13.99
C GLN A 64 11.42 -8.92 -14.33
N THR A 65 10.66 -7.90 -13.98
CA THR A 65 10.98 -6.49 -14.25
C THR A 65 11.42 -5.79 -12.98
N ILE A 66 12.42 -4.92 -13.11
CA ILE A 66 12.85 -4.03 -12.02
C ILE A 66 11.76 -2.98 -11.76
N TYR A 67 11.54 -2.63 -10.50
CA TYR A 67 10.64 -1.55 -10.14
C TYR A 67 11.11 -0.23 -10.75
N LYS A 68 10.29 0.35 -11.62
CA LYS A 68 10.50 1.68 -12.18
C LYS A 68 9.63 2.66 -11.42
N ASN A 69 10.25 3.47 -10.58
CA ASN A 69 9.58 4.55 -9.88
C ASN A 69 10.52 5.73 -9.91
N ASP A 70 10.19 6.69 -10.77
CA ASP A 70 10.83 7.98 -10.83
C ASP A 70 10.45 8.70 -9.54
N LEU A 71 11.23 8.46 -8.48
CA LEU A 71 11.21 9.28 -7.29
C LEU A 71 11.67 10.66 -7.76
N VAL A 72 10.73 11.49 -8.24
CA VAL A 72 10.94 12.92 -8.40
C VAL A 72 11.12 13.45 -6.98
N LEU A 73 12.36 13.40 -6.51
CA LEU A 73 12.81 14.14 -5.35
C LEU A 73 12.64 15.61 -5.74
N SER A 74 11.50 16.17 -5.34
CA SER A 74 11.24 17.62 -5.44
C SER A 74 12.11 18.36 -4.44
#